data_AF-A0A0D7K4E9-F1
#
_entry.id   AF-A0A0D7K4E9-F1
#
_cell.length_a   1.000
_cell.length_b   1.000
_cell.length_c   1.000
_cell.angle_alpha   90.00
_cell.angle_beta   90.00
_cell.angle_gamma   90.00
#
_symmetry.space_group_name_H-M   'P 1'
#
loop_
_entity.id
_entity.type
_entity.pdbx_description
1 polymer ?
#
loop_
_entity_poly.entity_id
_entity_poly.type
_entity_poly.pdbx_seq_one_letter_code
_entity_poly.pdbx_strand_id
1 'polypeptide(L)'
;MESATQIYAKHIRAILRGGPAKAVTLAEGLRVSQPTVSRAIMKLGDEVIRVGAARNVFYVLRDSSRAELHVPLFKVNEHGYLIPKAMFVPVCRDGFVLLNDAVLPEHIDGFPWWLSDVLPQGYMGRALAKRYGQTLGYSERLSDWSDEQRLRAVTLYGIDLPGNLTIGHAPAEDFINSPAPQPLPQESCAQHYVQMAASAEQGDVSALLGGEVPKFTACVQPEGGTPRHVIVKFTIPEDSPASKRWRDLLAAEHRSGSSF
;
A
#
# COMPACT_ATOMS: atom_id res chain seq x y z
N MET A 1 16.81 20.44 36.70
CA MET A 1 17.97 20.12 35.84
C MET A 1 17.66 18.86 35.07
N GLU A 2 17.99 18.83 33.78
CA GLU A 2 17.86 17.64 32.95
C GLU A 2 18.97 16.64 33.32
N SER A 3 18.63 15.35 33.46
CA SER A 3 19.60 14.31 33.78
C SER A 3 20.55 14.05 32.59
N ALA A 4 21.78 13.60 32.87
CA ALA A 4 22.73 13.24 31.80
C ALA A 4 22.13 12.23 30.80
N THR A 5 21.34 11.26 31.28
CA THR A 5 20.63 10.29 30.43
C THR A 5 19.63 10.96 29.48
N GLN A 6 18.92 12.00 29.92
CA GLN A 6 17.99 12.75 29.06
C GLN A 6 18.73 13.57 27.99
N ILE A 7 19.88 14.16 28.33
CA ILE A 7 20.73 14.86 27.36
C ILE A 7 21.21 13.89 26.27
N TYR A 8 21.73 12.72 26.66
CA TYR A 8 22.18 11.73 25.68
C TYR A 8 21.05 11.15 24.85
N ALA A 9 19.84 10.95 25.42
CA ALA A 9 18.68 10.53 24.67
C ALA A 9 18.32 11.54 23.55
N LYS A 10 18.35 12.85 23.86
CA LYS A 10 18.15 13.90 22.85
C LYS A 10 19.19 13.86 21.73
N HIS A 11 20.46 13.65 22.06
CA HIS A 11 21.52 13.55 21.05
C HIS A 11 21.40 12.29 20.19
N ILE A 12 21.09 11.14 20.80
CA ILE A 12 20.83 9.89 20.04
C ILE A 12 19.65 10.09 19.09
N ARG A 13 18.55 10.70 19.55
CA ARG A 13 17.41 11.04 18.68
C ARG A 13 17.87 11.90 17.49
N ALA A 14 18.70 12.92 17.73
CA ALA A 14 19.21 13.77 16.67
C ALA A 14 20.08 13.02 15.66
N ILE A 15 20.93 12.09 16.12
CA ILE A 15 21.74 11.22 15.23
C ILE A 15 20.83 10.29 14.41
N LEU A 16 19.87 9.62 15.06
CA LEU A 16 19.00 8.65 14.39
C LEU A 16 17.98 9.29 13.43
N ARG A 17 17.70 10.59 13.55
CA ARG A 17 16.99 11.35 12.49
C ARG A 17 17.75 11.35 11.16
N GLY A 18 19.08 11.23 11.21
CA GLY A 18 19.93 11.10 10.02
C GLY A 18 19.92 9.70 9.40
N GLY A 19 19.38 8.69 10.09
CA GLY A 19 19.28 7.31 9.60
C GLY A 19 19.70 6.25 10.64
N PRO A 20 19.70 4.97 10.24
CA PRO A 20 20.04 3.85 11.10
C PRO A 20 21.47 3.92 11.67
N ALA A 21 21.65 3.58 12.95
CA ALA A 21 22.97 3.57 13.58
C ALA A 21 23.18 2.40 14.55
N LYS A 22 24.42 1.89 14.63
CA LYS A 22 24.82 0.87 15.62
C LYS A 22 25.16 1.52 16.96
N ALA A 23 25.05 0.75 18.06
CA ALA A 23 25.43 1.22 19.39
C ALA A 23 26.87 1.74 19.46
N VAL A 24 27.81 1.11 18.73
CA VAL A 24 29.21 1.54 18.69
C VAL A 24 29.37 2.92 18.05
N THR A 25 28.69 3.16 16.93
CA THR A 25 28.68 4.45 16.23
C THR A 25 28.08 5.55 17.11
N LEU A 26 27.01 5.25 17.83
CA LEU A 26 26.40 6.18 18.80
C LEU A 26 27.36 6.48 19.97
N ALA A 27 28.05 5.47 20.50
CA ALA A 27 28.99 5.61 21.61
C ALA A 27 30.20 6.46 21.23
N GLU A 28 30.79 6.18 20.06
CA GLU A 28 31.93 6.93 19.50
C GLU A 28 31.54 8.39 19.20
N GLY A 29 30.42 8.61 18.51
CA GLY A 29 29.94 9.94 18.15
C GLY A 29 29.64 10.83 19.36
N LEU A 30 29.18 10.22 20.47
CA LEU A 30 28.88 10.94 21.71
C LEU A 30 30.04 10.93 22.73
N ARG A 31 31.13 10.22 22.44
CA ARG A 31 32.27 10.00 23.35
C ARG A 31 31.85 9.46 24.73
N VAL A 32 30.94 8.49 24.73
CA VAL A 32 30.43 7.83 25.94
C VAL A 32 30.60 6.31 25.87
N SER A 33 30.48 5.65 27.03
CA SER A 33 30.48 4.19 27.09
C SER A 33 29.18 3.59 26.53
N GLN A 34 29.26 2.36 26.02
CA GLN A 34 28.09 1.62 25.52
C GLN A 34 26.94 1.49 26.56
N PRO A 35 27.20 1.27 27.87
CA PRO A 35 26.12 1.27 28.87
C PRO A 35 25.37 2.60 28.97
N THR A 36 26.03 3.73 28.67
CA THR A 36 25.39 5.06 28.63
C THR A 36 24.45 5.19 27.44
N VAL A 37 24.89 4.71 26.26
CA VAL A 37 24.02 4.60 25.07
C VAL A 37 22.82 3.72 25.35
N SER A 38 23.02 2.54 25.96
CA SER A 38 21.93 1.61 26.28
C SER A 38 20.87 2.26 27.19
N ARG A 39 21.29 2.93 28.28
CA ARG A 39 20.37 3.66 29.17
C ARG A 39 19.63 4.80 28.46
N ALA A 40 20.32 5.53 27.58
CA ALA A 40 19.72 6.60 26.81
C ALA A 40 18.69 6.09 25.79
N ILE A 41 18.97 4.96 25.12
CA ILE A 41 18.00 4.29 24.23
C ILE A 41 16.80 3.78 25.03
N MET A 42 17.00 3.15 26.18
CA MET A 42 15.89 2.74 27.05
C MET A 42 15.02 3.93 27.46
N LYS A 43 15.60 5.13 27.62
CA LYS A 43 14.86 6.34 27.92
C LYS A 43 14.04 6.87 26.72
N LEU A 44 14.47 6.59 25.49
CA LEU A 44 13.71 6.89 24.27
C LEU A 44 12.53 5.92 24.07
N GLY A 45 12.57 4.73 24.67
CA GLY A 45 11.48 3.76 24.62
C GLY A 45 11.05 3.44 23.19
N ASP A 46 9.75 3.50 22.93
CA ASP A 46 9.15 3.14 21.64
C ASP A 46 9.49 4.08 20.49
N GLU A 47 10.10 5.25 20.75
CA GLU A 47 10.61 6.12 19.70
C GLU A 47 11.70 5.41 18.87
N VAL A 48 12.44 4.48 19.47
CA VAL A 48 13.55 3.77 18.84
C VAL A 48 13.23 2.30 18.67
N ILE A 49 13.37 1.80 17.44
CA ILE A 49 13.23 0.39 17.13
C ILE A 49 14.62 -0.25 17.03
N ARG A 50 14.80 -1.34 17.76
CA ARG A 50 15.99 -2.19 17.67
C ARG A 50 15.79 -3.22 16.55
N VAL A 51 16.62 -3.16 15.53
CA VAL A 51 16.56 -4.03 14.35
C VAL A 51 17.74 -4.99 14.33
N GLY A 52 17.54 -6.22 13.83
CA GLY A 52 18.57 -7.23 13.66
C GLY A 52 18.92 -8.05 14.91
N ALA A 53 19.86 -8.98 14.74
CA ALA A 53 20.29 -9.94 15.76
C ALA A 53 21.80 -9.93 15.97
N ALA A 54 22.23 -10.26 17.19
CA ALA A 54 23.64 -10.38 17.59
C ALA A 54 24.51 -9.21 17.09
N ARG A 55 25.50 -9.47 16.23
CA ARG A 55 26.45 -8.46 15.70
C ARG A 55 25.84 -7.49 14.67
N ASN A 56 24.64 -7.80 14.17
CA ASN A 56 23.93 -7.01 13.16
C ASN A 56 22.86 -6.11 13.78
N VAL A 57 22.92 -5.87 15.10
CA VAL A 57 21.97 -4.99 15.78
C VAL A 57 22.26 -3.54 15.45
N PHE A 58 21.22 -2.81 15.05
CA PHE A 58 21.23 -1.37 14.91
C PHE A 58 19.89 -0.79 15.37
N TYR A 59 19.86 0.53 15.47
CA TYR A 59 18.72 1.28 15.97
C TYR A 59 18.24 2.24 14.89
N VAL A 60 16.92 2.37 14.78
CA VAL A 60 16.26 3.33 13.90
C VAL A 60 15.25 4.13 14.72
N LEU A 61 14.98 5.36 14.31
CA LEU A 61 14.01 6.23 14.97
C LEU A 61 12.68 6.18 14.22
N ARG A 62 11.56 6.00 14.91
CA ARG A 62 10.23 6.17 14.32
C ARG A 62 10.07 7.56 13.77
N ASP A 63 9.48 7.66 12.58
CA ASP A 63 9.20 8.93 11.95
C ASP A 63 7.76 9.39 12.28
N SER A 64 7.64 10.23 13.31
CA SER A 64 6.34 10.77 13.72
C SER A 64 5.72 11.72 12.68
N SER A 65 6.51 12.25 11.73
CA SER A 65 5.98 13.12 10.68
C SER A 65 5.21 12.37 9.61
N ARG A 66 5.42 11.06 9.51
CA ARG A 66 4.73 10.12 8.62
C ARG A 66 3.83 9.15 9.39
N ALA A 67 3.39 9.50 10.60
CA ALA A 67 2.67 8.60 11.50
C ALA A 67 1.39 7.99 10.88
N GLU A 68 0.81 8.65 9.89
CA GLU A 68 -0.33 8.18 9.09
C GLU A 68 -0.02 6.95 8.21
N LEU A 69 1.26 6.65 7.98
CA LEU A 69 1.75 5.44 7.31
C LEU A 69 2.14 4.34 8.30
N HIS A 70 1.95 4.55 9.61
CA HIS A 70 2.03 3.49 10.61
C HIS A 70 0.76 2.65 10.55
N VAL A 71 0.78 1.57 9.78
CA VAL A 71 -0.42 0.81 9.44
C VAL A 71 -0.19 -0.70 9.47
N PRO A 72 -1.22 -1.50 9.80
CA PRO A 72 -1.14 -2.95 9.67
C PRO A 72 -1.07 -3.38 8.21
N LEU A 73 -0.32 -4.45 7.98
CA LEU A 73 -0.36 -5.26 6.78
C LEU A 73 -1.09 -6.56 7.11
N PHE A 74 -2.08 -6.88 6.30
CA PHE A 74 -2.81 -8.12 6.37
C PHE A 74 -2.66 -8.90 5.06
N LYS A 75 -2.88 -10.21 5.13
CA LYS A 75 -2.97 -11.08 3.96
C LYS A 75 -4.29 -11.82 3.97
N VAL A 76 -4.96 -11.85 2.82
CA VAL A 76 -6.12 -12.73 2.60
C VAL A 76 -5.60 -14.13 2.25
N ASN A 77 -6.06 -15.15 2.97
CA ASN A 77 -5.71 -16.55 2.68
C ASN A 77 -6.66 -17.16 1.64
N GLU A 78 -6.39 -18.41 1.25
CA GLU A 78 -7.16 -19.18 0.26
C GLU A 78 -8.63 -19.40 0.64
N HIS A 79 -8.98 -19.22 1.91
CA HIS A 79 -10.35 -19.33 2.41
C HIS A 79 -11.05 -17.97 2.51
N GLY A 80 -10.40 -16.88 2.11
CA GLY A 80 -10.94 -15.52 2.20
C GLY A 80 -10.81 -14.89 3.59
N TYR A 81 -10.02 -15.46 4.49
CA TYR A 81 -9.81 -14.88 5.82
C TYR A 81 -8.65 -13.90 5.82
N LEU A 82 -8.85 -12.79 6.52
CA LEU A 82 -7.84 -11.78 6.74
C LEU A 82 -6.90 -12.18 7.89
N ILE A 83 -5.62 -12.31 7.59
CA ILE A 83 -4.58 -12.74 8.54
C ILE A 83 -3.60 -11.58 8.78
N PRO A 84 -3.37 -11.14 10.03
CA PRO A 84 -2.33 -10.17 10.34
C PRO A 84 -0.95 -10.65 9.88
N LYS A 85 -0.17 -9.77 9.25
CA LYS A 85 1.18 -10.09 8.76
C LYS A 85 2.27 -9.27 9.39
N ALA A 86 2.09 -7.96 9.49
CA ALA A 86 3.07 -7.09 10.11
C ALA A 86 2.43 -5.76 10.48
N MET A 87 3.12 -4.98 11.29
CA MET A 87 2.93 -3.55 11.39
C MET A 87 3.99 -2.86 10.54
N PHE A 88 3.56 -2.03 9.60
CA PHE A 88 4.43 -1.24 8.75
C PHE A 88 4.66 0.11 9.41
N VAL A 89 5.91 0.40 9.79
CA VAL A 89 6.26 1.56 10.60
C VAL A 89 7.24 2.45 9.84
N PRO A 90 6.91 3.73 9.58
CA PRO A 90 7.85 4.66 8.97
C PRO A 90 8.96 5.03 9.96
N VAL A 91 10.20 5.08 9.47
CA VAL A 91 11.39 5.38 10.28
C VAL A 91 12.33 6.35 9.56
N CYS A 92 13.06 7.13 10.34
CA CYS A 92 14.02 8.09 9.81
C CYS A 92 15.26 7.39 9.18
N ARG A 93 15.84 7.93 8.11
CA ARG A 93 15.39 9.17 7.45
C ARG A 93 14.18 8.95 6.53
N ASP A 94 14.26 8.00 5.61
CA ASP A 94 13.23 7.79 4.57
C ASP A 94 12.88 6.30 4.42
N GLY A 95 12.94 5.52 5.51
CA GLY A 95 12.75 4.05 5.48
C GLY A 95 11.50 3.57 6.20
N PHE A 96 11.35 2.25 6.25
CA PHE A 96 10.28 1.57 6.99
C PHE A 96 10.82 0.38 7.79
N VAL A 97 10.09 -0.02 8.82
CA VAL A 97 10.29 -1.27 9.53
C VAL A 97 9.01 -2.10 9.48
N LEU A 98 9.16 -3.38 9.15
CA LEU A 98 8.13 -4.39 9.36
C LEU A 98 8.30 -5.00 10.75
N LEU A 99 7.33 -4.77 11.63
CA LEU A 99 7.25 -5.43 12.93
C LEU A 99 6.30 -6.62 12.84
N ASN A 100 6.73 -7.78 13.33
CA ASN A 100 5.92 -8.99 13.39
C ASN A 100 6.29 -9.74 14.68
N ASP A 101 5.31 -10.22 15.44
CA ASP A 101 5.55 -10.85 16.73
C ASP A 101 6.34 -12.17 16.65
N ALA A 102 6.35 -12.82 15.49
CA ALA A 102 6.99 -14.11 15.25
C ALA A 102 8.43 -14.00 14.73
N VAL A 103 8.85 -12.86 14.21
CA VAL A 103 10.18 -12.67 13.60
C VAL A 103 10.83 -11.37 14.05
N LEU A 104 12.14 -11.24 13.85
CA LEU A 104 12.83 -9.99 14.17
C LEU A 104 12.35 -8.86 13.24
N PRO A 105 12.34 -7.60 13.73
CA PRO A 105 12.06 -6.44 12.89
C PRO A 105 12.94 -6.42 11.63
N GLU A 106 12.33 -6.15 10.49
CA GLU A 106 13.02 -6.02 9.21
C GLU A 106 13.01 -4.56 8.77
N HIS A 107 14.17 -3.99 8.47
CA HIS A 107 14.31 -2.62 8.01
C HIS A 107 14.42 -2.57 6.49
N ILE A 108 13.63 -1.69 5.89
CA ILE A 108 13.64 -1.38 4.46
C ILE A 108 14.13 0.04 4.32
N ASP A 109 15.20 0.22 3.53
CA ASP A 109 15.73 1.53 3.20
C ASP A 109 14.95 2.12 2.02
N GLY A 110 14.49 3.36 2.14
CA GLY A 110 13.62 3.98 1.16
C GLY A 110 12.20 3.42 1.12
N PHE A 111 11.49 3.76 0.05
CA PHE A 111 10.16 3.21 -0.25
C PHE A 111 10.28 1.76 -0.75
N PRO A 112 9.49 0.80 -0.22
CA PRO A 112 9.61 -0.59 -0.63
C PRO A 112 9.17 -0.81 -2.08
N TRP A 113 10.09 -1.31 -2.92
CA TRP A 113 9.83 -1.56 -4.33
C TRP A 113 8.66 -2.54 -4.56
N TRP A 114 8.45 -3.52 -3.68
CA TRP A 114 7.37 -4.50 -3.80
C TRP A 114 5.98 -3.92 -3.57
N LEU A 115 5.88 -2.66 -3.09
CA LEU A 115 4.61 -1.93 -3.03
C LEU A 115 4.24 -1.27 -4.36
N SER A 116 5.16 -1.18 -5.34
CA SER A 116 4.91 -0.44 -6.59
C SER A 116 3.65 -0.90 -7.33
N ASP A 117 3.39 -2.21 -7.30
CA ASP A 117 2.29 -2.81 -8.05
C ASP A 117 0.93 -2.61 -7.38
N VAL A 118 0.91 -2.38 -6.06
CA VAL A 118 -0.32 -2.13 -5.29
C VAL A 118 -0.65 -0.64 -5.16
N LEU A 119 0.29 0.26 -5.49
CA LEU A 119 0.03 1.69 -5.48
C LEU A 119 -0.97 2.08 -6.59
N PRO A 120 -1.76 3.14 -6.38
CA PRO A 120 -2.68 3.62 -7.40
C PRO A 120 -1.90 4.06 -8.63
N GLN A 121 -2.24 3.50 -9.79
CA GLN A 121 -1.61 3.78 -11.07
C GLN A 121 -2.61 3.62 -12.22
N GLY A 122 -2.27 4.16 -13.39
CA GLY A 122 -3.06 4.00 -14.61
C GLY A 122 -4.48 4.55 -14.51
N TYR A 123 -5.43 3.86 -15.17
CA TYR A 123 -6.82 4.29 -15.27
C TYR A 123 -7.50 4.40 -13.91
N MET A 124 -7.49 3.32 -13.12
CA MET A 124 -8.15 3.26 -11.80
C MET A 124 -7.48 4.18 -10.78
N GLY A 125 -6.15 4.29 -10.81
CA GLY A 125 -5.44 5.22 -9.93
C GLY A 125 -5.81 6.69 -10.19
N ARG A 126 -6.02 7.08 -11.46
CA ARG A 126 -6.48 8.43 -11.80
C ARG A 126 -7.91 8.68 -11.35
N ALA A 127 -8.79 7.68 -11.44
CA ALA A 127 -10.14 7.77 -10.90
C ALA A 127 -10.11 7.99 -9.38
N LEU A 128 -9.28 7.24 -8.65
CA LEU A 128 -9.04 7.44 -7.21
C LEU A 128 -8.55 8.87 -6.90
N ALA A 129 -7.52 9.34 -7.61
CA ALA A 129 -6.96 10.67 -7.37
C ALA A 129 -7.97 11.78 -7.64
N LYS A 130 -8.76 11.66 -8.71
CA LYS A 130 -9.83 12.61 -9.02
C LYS A 130 -10.93 12.61 -7.96
N ARG A 131 -11.27 11.44 -7.42
CA ARG A 131 -12.36 11.28 -6.43
C ARG A 131 -11.96 11.72 -5.02
N TYR A 132 -10.75 11.38 -4.59
CA TYR A 132 -10.32 11.53 -3.19
C TYR A 132 -9.16 12.49 -2.97
N GLY A 133 -8.51 12.99 -4.04
CA GLY A 133 -7.33 13.85 -3.93
C GLY A 133 -7.58 15.08 -3.06
N GLN A 134 -8.63 15.84 -3.34
CA GLN A 134 -9.00 17.01 -2.53
C GLN A 134 -9.30 16.66 -1.07
N THR A 135 -10.03 15.56 -0.83
CA THR A 135 -10.35 15.08 0.52
C THR A 135 -9.09 14.73 1.32
N LEU A 136 -8.04 14.24 0.64
CA LEU A 136 -6.74 13.94 1.22
C LEU A 136 -5.81 15.16 1.31
N GLY A 137 -6.21 16.31 0.77
CA GLY A 137 -5.36 17.51 0.67
C GLY A 137 -4.29 17.42 -0.43
N TYR A 138 -4.47 16.57 -1.43
CA TYR A 138 -3.55 16.33 -2.55
C TYR A 138 -4.13 16.88 -3.87
N SER A 139 -3.31 16.89 -4.93
CA SER A 139 -3.76 17.20 -6.29
C SER A 139 -4.80 16.19 -6.77
N GLU A 140 -5.71 16.56 -7.67
CA GLU A 140 -6.57 15.59 -8.37
C GLU A 140 -5.81 14.81 -9.46
N ARG A 141 -4.58 15.24 -9.76
CA ARG A 141 -3.71 14.59 -10.75
C ARG A 141 -2.78 13.62 -10.04
N LEU A 142 -2.96 12.33 -10.29
CA LEU A 142 -2.13 11.26 -9.74
C LEU A 142 -0.62 11.42 -10.05
N SER A 143 -0.28 12.06 -11.18
CA SER A 143 1.11 12.34 -11.57
C SER A 143 1.85 13.19 -10.55
N ASP A 144 1.14 13.99 -9.77
CA ASP A 144 1.70 14.94 -8.82
C ASP A 144 1.85 14.32 -7.42
N TRP A 145 1.38 13.08 -7.23
CA TRP A 145 1.44 12.38 -5.96
C TRP A 145 2.80 11.68 -5.79
N SER A 146 3.40 11.86 -4.62
CA SER A 146 4.50 11.02 -4.14
C SER A 146 4.04 9.59 -3.85
N ASP A 147 4.99 8.66 -3.75
CA ASP A 147 4.71 7.28 -3.37
C ASP A 147 4.11 7.16 -1.97
N GLU A 148 4.48 8.06 -1.06
CA GLU A 148 3.89 8.14 0.28
C GLU A 148 2.43 8.60 0.25
N GLN A 149 2.09 9.60 -0.59
CA GLN A 149 0.70 10.03 -0.79
C GLN A 149 -0.14 8.91 -1.44
N ARG A 150 0.45 8.18 -2.39
CA ARG A 150 -0.17 7.00 -3.01
C ARG A 150 -0.41 5.90 -1.99
N LEU A 151 0.59 5.59 -1.15
CA LEU A 151 0.44 4.60 -0.09
C LEU A 151 -0.64 5.05 0.90
N ARG A 152 -0.63 6.32 1.33
CA ARG A 152 -1.64 6.87 2.23
C ARG A 152 -3.05 6.68 1.68
N ALA A 153 -3.27 6.96 0.40
CA ALA A 153 -4.57 6.73 -0.23
C ALA A 153 -4.97 5.25 -0.22
N VAL A 154 -4.03 4.33 -0.48
CA VAL A 154 -4.27 2.87 -0.37
C VAL A 154 -4.65 2.48 1.05
N THR A 155 -4.02 3.05 2.08
CA THR A 155 -4.34 2.74 3.49
C THR A 155 -5.77 3.11 3.91
N LEU A 156 -6.45 3.93 3.10
CA LEU A 156 -7.80 4.44 3.37
C LEU A 156 -8.84 3.90 2.39
N TYR A 157 -8.47 3.70 1.13
CA TYR A 157 -9.42 3.40 0.04
C TYR A 157 -9.02 2.18 -0.81
N GLY A 158 -7.95 1.47 -0.45
CA GLY A 158 -7.44 0.31 -1.19
C GLY A 158 -8.17 -0.99 -0.87
N ILE A 159 -9.48 -1.05 -1.18
CA ILE A 159 -10.37 -2.16 -0.78
C ILE A 159 -10.06 -3.45 -1.58
N ASP A 160 -9.77 -3.35 -2.87
CA ASP A 160 -9.39 -4.47 -3.74
C ASP A 160 -8.09 -4.12 -4.50
N LEU A 161 -7.00 -4.76 -4.09
CA LEU A 161 -5.64 -4.55 -4.59
C LEU A 161 -5.14 -5.79 -5.33
N PRO A 162 -4.19 -5.64 -6.28
CA PRO A 162 -3.50 -6.78 -6.88
C PRO A 162 -2.88 -7.70 -5.82
N GLY A 163 -3.10 -9.01 -5.97
CA GLY A 163 -2.57 -10.01 -5.06
C GLY A 163 -3.52 -10.29 -3.90
N ASN A 164 -2.96 -10.47 -2.69
CA ASN A 164 -3.73 -10.77 -1.49
C ASN A 164 -3.29 -9.97 -0.28
N LEU A 165 -2.69 -8.80 -0.51
CA LEU A 165 -2.25 -7.88 0.53
C LEU A 165 -3.36 -6.86 0.78
N THR A 166 -3.66 -6.60 2.05
CA THR A 166 -4.51 -5.47 2.48
C THR A 166 -3.69 -4.58 3.40
N ILE A 167 -3.71 -3.27 3.16
CA ILE A 167 -2.88 -2.30 3.85
C ILE A 167 -3.79 -1.34 4.60
N GLY A 168 -3.62 -1.22 5.92
CA GLY A 168 -4.43 -0.32 6.75
C GLY A 168 -5.68 -0.96 7.33
N HIS A 169 -6.22 -0.30 8.36
CA HIS A 169 -7.40 -0.75 9.07
C HIS A 169 -8.69 -0.54 8.27
N ALA A 170 -8.83 0.59 7.56
CA ALA A 170 -10.07 0.91 6.85
C ALA A 170 -10.38 -0.10 5.73
N PRO A 171 -9.45 -0.41 4.81
CA PRO A 171 -9.69 -1.46 3.81
C PRO A 171 -9.91 -2.85 4.41
N ALA A 172 -9.25 -3.15 5.54
CA ALA A 172 -9.44 -4.42 6.25
C ALA A 172 -10.84 -4.56 6.84
N GLU A 173 -11.35 -3.50 7.47
CA GLU A 173 -12.71 -3.45 8.01
C GLU A 173 -13.75 -3.52 6.89
N ASP A 174 -13.54 -2.77 5.81
CA ASP A 174 -14.39 -2.83 4.63
C ASP A 174 -14.42 -4.23 4.03
N PHE A 175 -13.28 -4.91 3.91
CA PHE A 175 -13.19 -6.28 3.41
C PHE A 175 -13.99 -7.27 4.28
N ILE A 176 -13.90 -7.15 5.60
CA ILE A 176 -14.59 -8.04 6.55
C ILE A 176 -16.11 -7.82 6.51
N ASN A 177 -16.54 -6.56 6.39
CA ASN A 177 -17.94 -6.19 6.50
C ASN A 177 -18.68 -6.15 5.15
N SER A 178 -17.95 -6.20 4.04
CA SER A 178 -18.55 -6.23 2.71
C SER A 178 -19.24 -7.56 2.44
N PRO A 179 -20.44 -7.56 1.85
CA PRO A 179 -21.08 -8.80 1.43
C PRO A 179 -20.24 -9.51 0.36
N ALA A 180 -20.35 -10.83 0.32
CA ALA A 180 -19.76 -11.61 -0.76
C ALA A 180 -20.25 -11.08 -2.12
N PRO A 181 -19.36 -10.90 -3.11
CA PRO A 181 -19.74 -10.43 -4.44
C PRO A 181 -20.83 -11.30 -5.04
N GLN A 182 -21.95 -10.69 -5.45
CA GLN A 182 -23.03 -11.42 -6.11
C GLN A 182 -22.64 -11.74 -7.55
N PRO A 183 -22.54 -13.02 -7.93
CA PRO A 183 -22.15 -13.38 -9.29
C PRO A 183 -23.23 -13.01 -10.31
N LEU A 184 -22.84 -12.32 -11.37
CA LEU A 184 -23.72 -12.01 -12.51
C LEU A 184 -23.90 -13.26 -13.38
N PRO A 185 -25.13 -13.64 -13.75
CA PRO A 185 -25.35 -14.68 -14.76
C PRO A 185 -24.65 -14.32 -16.07
N GLN A 186 -23.96 -15.28 -16.69
CA GLN A 186 -23.20 -15.04 -17.93
C GLN A 186 -24.05 -14.41 -19.04
N GLU A 187 -25.32 -14.83 -19.16
CA GLU A 187 -26.27 -14.33 -20.17
C GLU A 187 -26.61 -12.84 -20.01
N SER A 188 -26.60 -12.32 -18.78
CA SER A 188 -26.94 -10.93 -18.48
C SER A 188 -25.71 -10.03 -18.36
N CYS A 189 -24.49 -10.58 -18.44
CA CYS A 189 -23.24 -9.84 -18.27
C CYS A 189 -23.12 -8.65 -19.23
N ALA A 190 -23.51 -8.82 -20.50
CA ALA A 190 -23.39 -7.73 -21.48
C ALA A 190 -24.16 -6.47 -21.05
N GLN A 191 -25.38 -6.62 -20.51
CA GLN A 191 -26.18 -5.49 -20.05
C GLN A 191 -25.59 -4.84 -18.79
N HIS A 192 -25.14 -5.66 -17.83
CA HIS A 192 -24.52 -5.16 -16.59
C HIS A 192 -23.18 -4.47 -16.85
N TYR A 193 -22.37 -5.00 -17.78
CA TYR A 193 -21.08 -4.41 -18.14
C TYR A 193 -21.19 -3.02 -18.73
N VAL A 194 -22.26 -2.72 -19.46
CA VAL A 194 -22.53 -1.35 -19.95
C VAL A 194 -22.72 -0.39 -18.77
N GLN A 195 -23.49 -0.81 -17.76
CA GLN A 195 -23.72 0.01 -16.56
C GLN A 195 -22.45 0.17 -15.73
N MET A 196 -21.69 -0.92 -15.55
CA MET A 196 -20.43 -0.90 -14.80
C MET A 196 -19.34 -0.07 -15.50
N ALA A 197 -19.26 -0.12 -16.83
CA ALA A 197 -18.38 0.74 -17.60
C ALA A 197 -18.73 2.23 -17.40
N ALA A 198 -20.03 2.57 -17.44
CA ALA A 198 -20.49 3.94 -17.18
C ALA A 198 -20.15 4.40 -15.76
N SER A 199 -20.33 3.55 -14.75
CA SER A 199 -19.92 3.84 -13.36
C SER A 199 -18.41 4.05 -13.25
N ALA A 200 -17.61 3.20 -13.90
CA ALA A 200 -16.15 3.32 -13.90
C ALA A 200 -15.69 4.62 -14.57
N GLU A 201 -16.36 5.08 -15.64
CA GLU A 201 -16.10 6.38 -16.28
C GLU A 201 -16.44 7.56 -15.36
N GLN A 202 -17.48 7.41 -14.53
CA GLN A 202 -17.88 8.39 -13.52
C GLN A 202 -16.95 8.40 -12.30
N GLY A 203 -15.92 7.55 -12.27
CA GLY A 203 -14.97 7.48 -11.18
C GLY A 203 -15.43 6.58 -10.04
N ASP A 204 -16.16 5.51 -10.33
CA ASP A 204 -16.29 4.39 -9.41
C ASP A 204 -14.91 3.75 -9.17
N VAL A 205 -14.59 3.49 -7.92
CA VAL A 205 -13.29 2.98 -7.47
C VAL A 205 -13.52 1.80 -6.54
N SER A 206 -13.93 0.68 -7.14
CA SER A 206 -14.14 -0.59 -6.44
C SER A 206 -12.87 -1.44 -6.35
N ALA A 207 -11.87 -1.18 -7.20
CA ALA A 207 -10.57 -1.84 -7.23
C ALA A 207 -9.47 -0.88 -7.72
N LEU A 208 -8.21 -1.21 -7.41
CA LEU A 208 -7.03 -0.44 -7.81
C LEU A 208 -6.06 -1.28 -8.64
N LEU A 209 -6.52 -1.76 -9.80
CA LEU A 209 -5.69 -2.50 -10.73
C LEU A 209 -4.86 -1.57 -11.62
N GLY A 210 -3.61 -1.93 -11.86
CA GLY A 210 -2.71 -1.14 -12.70
C GLY A 210 -3.04 -1.16 -14.19
N GLY A 211 -2.38 -0.29 -14.96
CA GLY A 211 -2.47 -0.19 -16.42
C GLY A 211 -3.43 0.88 -16.95
N GLU A 212 -3.19 1.30 -18.20
CA GLU A 212 -3.81 2.48 -18.80
C GLU A 212 -5.18 2.24 -19.45
N VAL A 213 -5.48 0.98 -19.79
CA VAL A 213 -6.73 0.62 -20.46
C VAL A 213 -7.91 0.78 -19.48
N PRO A 214 -9.03 1.44 -19.87
CA PRO A 214 -10.24 1.48 -19.08
C PRO A 214 -10.72 0.07 -18.71
N LYS A 215 -11.02 -0.13 -17.42
CA LYS A 215 -11.39 -1.44 -16.89
C LYS A 215 -12.23 -1.34 -15.62
N PHE A 216 -12.90 -2.43 -15.28
CA PHE A 216 -13.54 -2.68 -13.99
C PHE A 216 -13.44 -4.18 -13.64
N THR A 217 -13.76 -4.54 -12.40
CA THR A 217 -13.85 -5.94 -11.95
C THR A 217 -15.30 -6.37 -11.85
N ALA A 218 -15.57 -7.65 -12.09
CA ALA A 218 -16.90 -8.26 -11.91
C ALA A 218 -16.76 -9.70 -11.41
N CYS A 219 -17.81 -10.21 -10.77
CA CYS A 219 -17.96 -11.64 -10.49
C CYS A 219 -19.02 -12.21 -11.44
N VAL A 220 -18.69 -13.29 -12.15
CA VAL A 220 -19.55 -13.89 -13.17
C VAL A 220 -19.78 -15.35 -12.83
N GLN A 221 -21.01 -15.80 -13.02
CA GLN A 221 -21.45 -17.19 -12.92
C GLN A 221 -21.61 -17.75 -14.34
N PRO A 222 -20.68 -18.61 -14.82
CA PRO A 222 -20.87 -19.38 -16.04
C PRO A 222 -22.00 -20.39 -15.86
N GLU A 223 -22.65 -20.74 -16.97
CA GLU A 223 -23.65 -21.82 -16.98
C GLU A 223 -23.00 -23.14 -16.54
N GLY A 224 -23.55 -23.76 -15.50
CA GLY A 224 -23.02 -25.01 -14.90
C GLY A 224 -21.63 -24.89 -14.24
N GLY A 225 -21.05 -23.69 -14.15
CA GLY A 225 -19.72 -23.45 -13.59
C GLY A 225 -19.72 -22.98 -12.14
N THR A 226 -18.55 -22.61 -11.63
CA THR A 226 -18.40 -21.87 -10.37
C THR A 226 -18.24 -20.37 -10.63
N PRO A 227 -18.61 -19.50 -9.68
CA PRO A 227 -18.34 -18.07 -9.78
C PRO A 227 -16.86 -17.79 -10.06
N ARG A 228 -16.59 -16.82 -10.94
CA ARG A 228 -15.24 -16.36 -11.26
C ARG A 228 -15.15 -14.85 -11.23
N HIS A 229 -14.08 -14.33 -10.65
CA HIS A 229 -13.72 -12.93 -10.75
C HIS A 229 -13.04 -12.65 -12.09
N VAL A 230 -13.46 -11.59 -12.76
CA VAL A 230 -12.94 -11.18 -14.06
C VAL A 230 -12.59 -9.70 -14.06
N ILE A 231 -11.60 -9.35 -14.88
CA ILE A 231 -11.28 -7.97 -15.22
C ILE A 231 -11.84 -7.72 -16.61
N VAL A 232 -12.76 -6.77 -16.72
CA VAL A 232 -13.37 -6.39 -17.99
C VAL A 232 -12.71 -5.11 -18.47
N LYS A 233 -12.04 -5.18 -19.61
CA LYS A 233 -11.49 -4.02 -20.31
C LYS A 233 -12.50 -3.53 -21.33
N PHE A 234 -12.63 -2.21 -21.45
CA PHE A 234 -13.60 -1.59 -22.35
C PHE A 234 -13.01 -0.35 -23.03
N THR A 235 -13.75 0.16 -24.02
CA THR A 235 -13.46 1.44 -24.67
C THR A 235 -14.55 2.44 -24.36
N ILE A 236 -14.14 3.68 -24.12
CA ILE A 236 -15.06 4.79 -23.96
C ILE A 236 -15.80 5.08 -25.28
N PRO A 237 -17.06 5.56 -25.24
CA PRO A 237 -17.85 5.83 -26.45
C PRO A 237 -17.27 6.95 -27.35
N GLU A 238 -16.47 7.84 -26.78
CA GLU A 238 -15.88 8.98 -27.47
C GLU A 238 -15.05 8.54 -28.69
N ASP A 239 -15.28 9.16 -29.86
CA ASP A 239 -14.50 8.86 -31.06
C ASP A 239 -13.23 9.72 -31.12
N SER A 240 -12.11 9.17 -30.63
CA SER A 240 -10.80 9.82 -30.63
C SER A 240 -9.71 8.88 -31.17
N PRO A 241 -8.54 9.40 -31.60
CA PRO A 241 -7.42 8.54 -31.99
C PRO A 241 -6.95 7.61 -30.87
N ALA A 242 -7.15 7.98 -29.60
CA ALA A 242 -6.87 7.11 -28.46
C ALA A 242 -7.91 5.99 -28.34
N SER A 243 -9.21 6.30 -28.41
CA SER A 243 -10.27 5.27 -28.31
C SER A 243 -10.29 4.31 -29.50
N LYS A 244 -9.92 4.75 -30.70
CA LYS A 244 -9.71 3.87 -31.88
C LYS A 244 -8.58 2.87 -31.62
N ARG A 245 -7.42 3.35 -31.15
CA ARG A 245 -6.29 2.48 -30.78
C ARG A 245 -6.68 1.46 -29.71
N TRP A 246 -7.46 1.88 -28.70
CA TRP A 246 -7.94 0.95 -27.68
C TRP A 246 -8.91 -0.09 -28.24
N ARG A 247 -9.83 0.29 -29.15
CA ARG A 247 -10.73 -0.67 -29.82
C ARG A 247 -9.95 -1.72 -30.61
N ASP A 248 -8.94 -1.30 -31.37
CA ASP A 248 -8.09 -2.20 -32.14
C ASP A 248 -7.30 -3.16 -31.23
N LEU A 249 -6.74 -2.63 -30.13
CA LEU A 249 -6.01 -3.44 -29.15
C LEU A 249 -6.91 -4.46 -28.44
N LEU A 250 -8.13 -4.07 -28.04
CA LEU A 250 -9.08 -5.00 -27.42
C LEU A 250 -9.53 -6.09 -28.41
N ALA A 251 -9.74 -5.73 -29.68
CA ALA A 251 -10.06 -6.70 -30.72
C ALA A 251 -8.91 -7.70 -30.95
N ALA A 252 -7.66 -7.24 -30.90
CA ALA A 252 -6.50 -8.10 -30.97
C ALA A 252 -6.38 -9.02 -29.73
N GLU A 253 -6.51 -8.46 -28.52
CA GLU A 253 -6.46 -9.21 -27.26
C GLU A 253 -7.52 -10.32 -27.20
N HIS A 254 -8.75 -10.04 -27.64
CA HIS A 254 -9.82 -11.04 -27.72
C HIS A 254 -9.46 -12.22 -28.64
N ARG A 255 -8.86 -11.93 -29.80
CA ARG A 255 -8.44 -12.96 -30.77
C ARG A 255 -7.28 -13.81 -30.24
N SER A 256 -6.29 -13.18 -29.60
CA SER A 256 -5.13 -13.88 -29.03
C SER A 256 -5.49 -14.69 -27.78
N GLY A 257 -6.44 -14.21 -26.97
CA GLY A 257 -6.92 -14.90 -25.76
C GLY A 257 -7.81 -16.10 -26.03
N SER A 258 -8.39 -16.21 -27.23
CA SER A 258 -9.23 -17.35 -27.65
C SER A 258 -8.42 -18.55 -28.16
N SER A 259 -7.08 -18.49 -28.11
CA SER A 259 -6.15 -19.54 -28.55
C SER A 259 -5.51 -20.34 -27.40
N PHE A 260 -6.03 -20.24 -26.17
CA PHE A 260 -5.59 -21.02 -25.01
C PHE A 260 -6.76 -21.75 -24.34
#